data_AF-A0A2K9EWQ3-F1
#
_entry.id   AF-A0A2K9EWQ3-F1
#
_cell.length_a   1.000
_cell.length_b   1.000
_cell.length_c   1.000
_cell.angle_alpha   90.00
_cell.angle_beta   90.00
_cell.angle_gamma   90.00
#
_symmetry.space_group_name_H-M   'P 1'
#
loop_
_entity.id
_entity.type
_entity.pdbx_description
1 polymer ?
#
loop_
_entity_poly.entity_id
_entity_poly.type
_entity_poly.pdbx_seq_one_letter_code
_entity_poly.pdbx_strand_id
1 'polypeptide(L)' 'MNEAIPVWTRMEPQSPCVNICVMHPQEGICVGCYRTLSEIAGWAGMTAAARQAVLDELPERKPRLKKRRGGRAGRQG' A
#
# COMPACT_ATOMS: atom_id res chain seq x y z
N MET A 1 25.13 -5.17 26.90
CA MET A 1 23.73 -5.15 26.47
C MET A 1 23.42 -3.73 26.01
N ASN A 2 23.72 -3.41 24.76
CA ASN A 2 23.41 -2.09 24.20
C ASN A 2 23.02 -2.35 22.75
N GLU A 3 21.74 -2.65 22.53
CA GLU A 3 21.20 -2.89 21.19
C GLU A 3 20.96 -1.52 20.55
N ALA A 4 22.06 -0.91 20.12
CA ALA A 4 22.03 0.33 19.36
C ALA A 4 21.52 0.02 17.95
N ILE A 5 20.72 0.95 17.42
CA ILE A 5 20.18 0.90 16.06
C ILE A 5 21.33 0.62 15.07
N PRO A 6 21.22 -0.40 14.21
CA PRO A 6 22.32 -0.77 13.33
C PRO A 6 22.59 0.30 12.28
N VAL A 7 23.87 0.44 11.89
CA VAL A 7 24.37 1.47 10.95
C VAL A 7 23.68 1.45 9.57
N TRP A 8 22.99 0.37 9.22
CA TRP A 8 22.24 0.23 7.96
C TRP A 8 20.75 0.62 8.06
N THR A 9 20.26 1.09 9.21
CA THR A 9 18.87 1.54 9.34
C THR A 9 18.68 2.91 8.70
N ARG A 10 17.82 2.97 7.68
CA ARG A 10 17.32 4.23 7.12
C ARG A 10 16.12 4.73 7.91
N MET A 11 16.10 6.04 8.21
CA MET A 11 14.99 6.71 8.90
C MET A 11 13.88 7.20 7.95
N GLU A 12 13.77 6.61 6.77
CA GLU A 12 12.73 6.97 5.79
C GLU A 12 11.49 6.08 5.96
N PRO A 13 10.27 6.62 5.71
CA PRO A 13 9.06 5.81 5.69
C PRO A 13 9.18 4.66 4.68
N GLN A 14 8.99 3.44 5.18
CA GLN A 14 9.12 2.23 4.38
C GLN A 14 7.92 2.04 3.46
N SER A 15 8.17 1.39 2.32
CA SER A 15 7.10 1.08 1.37
C SER A 15 6.09 0.11 1.98
N PRO A 16 4.77 0.36 1.87
CA PRO A 16 3.72 -0.54 2.33
C PRO A 16 3.47 -1.70 1.34
N CYS A 17 4.35 -1.89 0.35
CA CYS A 17 4.19 -2.90 -0.69
C CYS A 17 4.36 -4.31 -0.12
N VAL A 18 3.41 -5.20 -0.42
CA VAL A 18 3.42 -6.62 -0.03
C VAL A 18 3.64 -7.55 -1.23
N ASN A 19 4.23 -7.03 -2.32
CA ASN A 19 4.48 -7.75 -3.57
C ASN A 19 3.21 -8.32 -4.24
N ILE A 20 2.06 -7.71 -3.96
CA ILE A 20 0.79 -7.96 -4.67
C ILE A 20 0.48 -6.70 -5.47
N CYS A 21 0.38 -6.83 -6.79
CA CYS A 21 0.07 -5.74 -7.70
C CYS A 21 -1.21 -6.05 -8.49
N VAL A 22 -2.35 -5.95 -7.82
CA VAL A 22 -3.68 -6.10 -8.43
C VAL A 22 -4.50 -4.88 -8.07
N MET A 23 -4.99 -4.15 -9.08
CA MET A 23 -5.81 -2.96 -8.86
C MET A 23 -7.28 -3.32 -8.71
N HIS A 24 -7.94 -2.74 -7.72
CA HIS A 24 -9.38 -2.83 -7.58
C HIS A 24 -10.05 -1.90 -8.60
N PRO A 25 -10.82 -2.42 -9.57
CA PRO A 25 -11.31 -1.62 -10.69
C PRO A 25 -12.29 -0.52 -10.28
N GLN A 26 -13.02 -0.68 -9.18
CA GLN A 26 -13.98 0.33 -8.71
C GLN A 26 -13.37 1.37 -7.78
N GLU A 27 -12.40 0.96 -6.95
CA GLU A 27 -11.82 1.84 -5.92
C GLU A 27 -10.53 2.51 -6.41
N GLY A 28 -9.94 2.03 -7.52
CA GLY A 28 -8.72 2.59 -8.10
C GLY A 28 -7.47 2.39 -7.25
N ILE A 29 -7.49 1.49 -6.27
CA ILE A 29 -6.40 1.20 -5.34
C ILE A 29 -5.92 -0.25 -5.45
N CYS A 30 -4.65 -0.48 -5.17
CA CYS A 30 -4.06 -1.80 -5.11
C CYS A 30 -4.64 -2.61 -3.94
N VAL A 31 -5.00 -3.87 -4.18
CA VAL A 31 -5.57 -4.74 -3.15
C VAL A 31 -4.57 -5.17 -2.08
N GLY A 32 -3.27 -5.09 -2.38
CA GLY A 32 -2.20 -5.44 -1.45
C GLY A 32 -1.76 -4.28 -0.57
N CYS A 33 -1.40 -3.15 -1.19
CA CYS A 33 -0.83 -1.99 -0.50
C CYS A 33 -1.78 -0.79 -0.37
N TYR A 34 -3.01 -0.88 -0.90
CA TYR A 34 -4.07 0.15 -0.78
C TYR A 34 -3.74 1.52 -1.37
N ARG A 35 -2.65 1.60 -2.15
CA ARG A 35 -2.23 2.79 -2.88
C ARG A 35 -2.83 2.83 -4.27
N THR A 36 -3.06 4.04 -4.76
CA THR A 36 -3.41 4.35 -6.15
C THR A 36 -2.22 4.14 -7.09
N LEU A 37 -2.49 4.06 -8.39
CA LEU A 37 -1.45 3.89 -9.41
C LEU A 37 -0.48 5.08 -9.43
N SER A 38 -1.00 6.30 -9.29
CA SER A 38 -0.21 7.54 -9.24
C SER A 38 0.74 7.57 -8.06
N GLU A 39 0.26 7.17 -6.88
CA GLU A 39 1.12 7.05 -5.70
C GLU A 39 2.22 6.02 -5.96
N ILE A 40 1.88 4.83 -6.48
CA ILE A 40 2.85 3.75 -6.79
C ILE A 40 3.95 4.25 -7.73
N ALA A 41 3.58 4.88 -8.85
CA ALA A 41 4.51 5.41 -9.83
C ALA A 41 5.41 6.52 -9.25
N GLY A 42 4.86 7.39 -8.38
CA GLY A 42 5.58 8.52 -7.79
C GLY A 42 6.45 8.19 -6.57
N TRP A 43 6.39 6.98 -6.01
CA TRP A 43 6.95 6.67 -4.69
C TRP A 43 8.41 7.09 -4.48
N ALA A 44 9.26 6.75 -5.45
CA ALA A 44 10.70 6.97 -5.35
C ALA A 44 11.03 8.48 -5.29
N GLY A 45 10.22 9.32 -5.95
CA GLY A 45 10.37 10.77 -5.96
C GLY A 45 9.64 11.50 -4.82
N MET A 46 8.78 10.81 -4.04
CA MET A 46 8.07 11.43 -2.92
C MET A 46 9.01 11.78 -1.77
N THR A 47 8.78 12.93 -1.14
CA THR A 47 9.45 13.32 0.10
C THR A 47 9.02 12.40 1.25
N ALA A 48 9.84 12.31 2.30
CA ALA A 48 9.49 11.53 3.48
C ALA A 48 8.13 11.95 4.08
N ALA A 49 7.85 13.25 4.14
CA ALA A 49 6.56 13.76 4.61
C ALA A 49 5.39 13.30 3.74
N ALA A 50 5.54 13.34 2.40
CA ALA A 50 4.51 12.85 1.48
C ALA A 50 4.31 11.34 1.59
N ARG A 51 5.39 10.57 1.73
CA ARG A 51 5.30 9.11 1.97
C ARG A 51 4.56 8.81 3.28
N GLN A 52 4.85 9.57 4.34
CA GLN A 52 4.19 9.42 5.63
C GLN A 52 2.69 9.75 5.55
N ALA A 53 2.31 10.82 4.85
CA ALA A 53 0.92 11.17 4.63
C ALA A 53 0.16 10.05 3.91
N VAL A 54 0.72 9.52 2.82
CA VAL A 54 0.13 8.38 2.10
C VAL A 54 -0.07 7.18 3.03
N LEU A 55 0.92 6.86 3.88
CA LEU A 55 0.84 5.75 4.84
C LEU A 55 -0.27 5.93 5.87
N ASP A 56 -0.49 7.17 6.34
CA ASP A 56 -1.51 7.52 7.32
C ASP A 56 -2.94 7.33 6.77
N GLU A 57 -3.11 7.54 5.46
CA GLU A 57 -4.41 7.36 4.78
C GLU A 57 -4.74 5.88 4.48
N LEU A 58 -3.76 4.99 4.38
CA LEU A 58 -4.00 3.59 3.96
C LEU A 58 -4.96 2.82 4.88
N PRO A 59 -4.89 2.91 6.22
CA PRO A 59 -5.85 2.26 7.12
C PRO A 59 -7.31 2.58 6.79
N GLU A 60 -7.61 3.81 6.36
CA GLU A 60 -8.97 4.23 5.98
C GLU A 60 -9.38 3.69 4.59
N ARG A 61 -8.42 3.41 3.72
CA ARG A 61 -8.66 2.82 2.39
C ARG A 61 -8.89 1.31 2.47
N LYS A 62 -8.24 0.60 3.42
CA LYS A 62 -8.40 -0.85 3.65
C LYS A 62 -9.85 -1.35 3.69
N PRO A 63 -10.76 -0.76 4.49
CA PRO A 63 -12.14 -1.25 4.59
C PRO A 63 -12.94 -1.14 3.29
N ARG A 64 -12.52 -0.28 2.34
CA ARG A 64 -13.19 -0.12 1.04
C ARG A 64 -13.14 -1.40 0.20
N LEU A 65 -12.18 -2.28 0.46
CA LEU A 65 -12.03 -3.58 -0.22
C LEU A 65 -12.74 -4.75 0.49
N LYS A 66 -13.42 -4.53 1.63
CA LYS A 66 -14.04 -5.62 2.43
C LYS A 66 -15.16 -6.39 1.72
N LYS A 67 -15.56 -6.00 0.51
CA LYS A 67 -16.39 -6.88 -0.32
C LYS A 67 -15.55 -8.02 -0.85
N ARG A 68 -15.70 -9.19 -0.22
CA ARG A 68 -15.25 -10.46 -0.81
C ARG A 68 -15.86 -10.54 -2.22
N ARG A 69 -15.04 -10.54 -3.27
CA ARG A 69 -15.48 -11.08 -4.56
C ARG A 69 -15.88 -12.53 -4.27
N GLY A 70 -17.17 -12.81 -4.43
CA GLY A 70 -17.73 -14.15 -4.27
C GLY A 70 -16.87 -15.13 -5.05
N GLY A 71 -16.56 -16.28 -4.43
CA GLY A 71 -15.54 -17.22 -4.89
C GLY A 71 -15.80 -17.78 -6.29
N ARG A 72 -16.11 -19.07 -6.39
CA ARG A 72 -16.22 -19.77 -7.69
C ARG A 72 -17.33 -19.26 -8.63
N ALA A 73 -18.13 -18.27 -8.21
CA ALA A 73 -19.28 -17.74 -8.93
C ALA A 73 -18.96 -16.54 -9.84
N GLY A 74 -17.84 -15.83 -9.66
CA GLY A 74 -17.51 -14.61 -10.42
C GLY A 74 -16.87 -14.82 -11.81
N ARG A 75 -16.84 -16.06 -12.31
CA ARG A 75 -16.16 -16.48 -13.56
C ARG A 75 -17.15 -16.87 -14.67
N GLN A 76 -18.42 -16.55 -14.47
CA GLN A 76 -19.50 -16.71 -15.45
C GLN A 76 -19.90 -15.30 -15.88
N GLY A 77 -19.22 -14.75 -16.88
CA GLY A 77 -19.47 -13.42 -17.42
C GLY A 77 -18.58 -13.18 -18.60
#